data_AF-A0A7W5ANU9-F1
#
_entry.id   AF-A0A7W5ANU9-F1
#
_cell.length_a   1.000
_cell.length_b   1.000
_cell.length_c   1.000
_cell.angle_alpha   90.00
_cell.angle_beta   90.00
_cell.angle_gamma   90.00
#
_symmetry.space_group_name_H-M   'P 1'
#
loop_
_entity.id
_entity.type
_entity.pdbx_description
1 polymer ?
#
loop_
_entity_poly.entity_id
_entity_poly.type
_entity_poly.pdbx_seq_one_letter_code
_entity_poly.pdbx_strand_id
1 'polypeptide(L)' 'MLFRVIRVHDWPTYEGWVWLDGYELNSAGDAVERRSIFVQVNGLRPAGKAPDPRLRNSRQPASRPGVAPARTVRTPR' A
#
# COMPACT_ATOMS: atom_id res chain seq x y z
N MET A 1 9.49 -0.62 -16.87
CA MET A 1 9.26 -1.04 -15.48
C MET A 1 8.68 0.13 -14.72
N LEU A 2 7.63 -0.09 -13.92
CA LEU A 2 6.99 0.92 -13.09
C LEU A 2 7.08 0.50 -11.63
N PHE A 3 7.37 1.47 -10.75
CA PHE A 3 7.50 1.22 -9.32
C PHE A 3 6.62 2.20 -8.53
N ARG A 4 5.71 1.65 -7.73
CA ARG A 4 4.85 2.43 -6.86
C ARG A 4 5.43 2.45 -5.46
N VAL A 5 5.93 3.62 -5.05
CA VAL A 5 6.49 3.85 -3.71
C VAL A 5 5.38 3.81 -2.65
N ILE A 6 5.62 3.09 -1.56
CA ILE A 6 4.76 3.06 -0.36
C ILE A 6 5.47 3.59 0.88
N ARG A 7 6.81 3.54 0.89
CA ARG A 7 7.64 4.10 1.96
C ARG A 7 8.97 4.56 1.38
N VAL A 8 9.41 5.70 1.88
CA VAL A 8 10.77 6.23 1.72
C VAL A 8 11.47 6.05 3.07
N HIS A 9 12.70 5.54 3.06
CA HIS A 9 13.50 5.43 4.28
C HIS A 9 14.54 6.56 4.33
N ASP A 10 14.69 7.16 5.50
CA ASP A 10 15.63 8.25 5.75
C ASP A 10 17.03 7.74 6.15
N TRP A 11 17.51 6.68 5.50
CA TRP A 11 18.83 6.09 5.75
C TRP A 11 19.83 6.56 4.68
N PRO A 12 20.47 7.73 4.85
CA PRO A 12 21.46 8.21 3.89
C PRO A 12 22.74 7.38 4.01
N THR A 13 23.05 6.59 2.98
CA THR A 13 24.38 5.97 2.83
C THR A 13 25.28 6.84 1.95
N TYR A 14 24.72 7.42 0.89
CA TYR A 14 25.41 8.31 -0.03
C TYR A 14 24.49 9.48 -0.39
N GLU A 15 25.06 10.66 -0.65
CA GLU A 15 24.30 11.85 -1.02
C GLU A 15 23.46 11.62 -2.28
N GLY A 16 22.18 11.98 -2.23
CA GLY A 16 21.25 11.81 -3.35
C GLY A 16 20.77 10.37 -3.60
N TRP A 17 21.18 9.41 -2.77
CA TRP A 17 20.66 8.04 -2.78
C TRP A 17 19.62 7.81 -1.69
N VAL A 18 18.64 6.98 -1.99
CA VAL A 18 17.54 6.69 -1.08
C VAL A 18 17.09 5.24 -1.18
N TRP A 19 16.65 4.71 -0.05
CA TRP A 19 15.97 3.41 0.03
C TRP A 19 14.45 3.61 -0.14
N LEU A 20 13.87 2.88 -1.09
CA LEU A 20 12.43 2.88 -1.36
C LEU A 20 11.86 1.49 -1.18
N ASP A 21 10.76 1.40 -0.44
CA ASP A 21 9.88 0.23 -0.48
C ASP A 21 8.69 0.52 -1.38
N GLY A 22 8.27 -0.47 -2.16
CA GLY A 22 7.18 -0.30 -3.10
C GLY A 22 6.82 -1.58 -3.83
N TYR A 23 5.93 -1.41 -4.81
CA TYR A 23 5.48 -2.48 -5.67
C TYR A 23 5.96 -2.29 -7.11
N GLU A 24 6.45 -3.36 -7.72
CA GLU A 24 6.59 -3.44 -9.17
C GLU A 24 5.20 -3.59 -9.80
N LEU A 25 4.94 -2.78 -10.83
CA LEU A 25 3.67 -2.83 -11.56
C LEU A 25 3.84 -3.52 -12.91
N ASN A 26 2.88 -4.37 -13.27
CA ASN A 26 2.74 -4.89 -14.62
C ASN A 26 2.20 -3.83 -15.59
N SER A 27 2.07 -4.19 -16.87
CA SER A 27 1.52 -3.30 -17.91
C SER A 27 0.07 -2.86 -17.67
N ALA A 28 -0.70 -3.59 -16.85
CA ALA A 28 -2.06 -3.22 -16.45
C ALA A 28 -2.08 -2.26 -15.23
N GLY A 29 -0.92 -2.01 -14.61
CA GLY A 29 -0.78 -1.15 -13.43
C GLY A 29 -1.07 -1.86 -12.10
N ASP A 30 -1.16 -3.19 -12.09
CA ASP A 30 -1.37 -3.97 -10.88
C ASP A 30 -0.03 -4.35 -10.23
N ALA A 31 -0.03 -4.35 -8.89
CA ALA A 31 1.13 -4.71 -8.09
C ALA A 31 1.40 -6.22 -8.20
N VAL A 32 2.57 -6.57 -8.71
CA VAL A 32 2.98 -7.98 -8.89
C VAL A 32 3.87 -8.43 -7.73
N GLU A 33 4.84 -7.60 -7.35
CA GLU A 33 5.85 -7.96 -6.36
C GLU A 33 6.18 -6.76 -5.47
N ARG A 34 6.45 -7.01 -4.19
CA ARG A 34 6.96 -5.99 -3.26
C ARG A 34 8.47 -6.03 -3.25
N ARG A 35 9.12 -4.88 -3.44
CA ARG A 35 10.57 -4.74 -3.48
C ARG A 35 11.07 -3.56 -2.66
N SER A 36 12.30 -3.71 -2.18
CA SER A 36 13.10 -2.65 -1.57
C SER A 36 14.27 -2.36 -2.52
N ILE A 37 14.41 -1.11 -2.94
CA ILE A 37 15.44 -0.69 -3.91
C ILE A 37 16.25 0.48 -3.36
N PHE A 38 17.54 0.50 -3.68
CA PHE A 38 18.44 1.62 -3.38
C PHE A 38 18.78 2.34 -4.69
N VAL A 39 18.34 3.59 -4.82
CA VAL A 39 18.36 4.33 -6.08
C VAL A 39 18.80 5.77 -5.89
N GLN A 40 19.36 6.35 -6.95
CA GLN A 40 19.68 7.77 -6.99
C GLN A 40 18.44 8.58 -7.39
N VAL A 41 18.08 9.57 -6.57
CA VAL A 41 16.85 10.38 -6.74
C VAL A 41 16.81 11.09 -8.09
N ASN A 42 17.95 11.62 -8.54
CA ASN A 42 18.06 12.34 -9.81
C ASN A 42 17.82 11.45 -11.05
N GLY A 43 17.88 10.12 -10.90
CA GLY A 43 17.58 9.17 -11.97
C GLY A 43 16.10 8.82 -12.11
N LEU A 44 15.26 9.23 -11.14
CA LEU A 44 13.84 8.86 -11.10
C LEU A 44 13.00 9.80 -11.97
N ARG A 45 12.04 9.22 -12.68
CA ARG A 45 11.04 9.96 -13.45
C ARG A 45 9.64 9.68 -12.90
N PRO A 46 8.82 10.72 -12.63
CA PRO A 46 7.43 10.52 -12.24
C PRO A 46 6.67 9.78 -13.34
N ALA A 47 5.96 8.71 -12.99
CA ALA A 47 5.21 7.88 -13.92
C ALA A 47 3.87 8.47 -14.41
N GLY A 48 3.72 9.80 -14.38
CA GLY A 48 2.42 10.47 -14.60
C GLY A 48 1.52 10.48 -13.36
N LYS A 49 0.23 10.81 -13.54
CA LYS A 49 -0.73 10.92 -12.42
C LYS A 49 -0.97 9.52 -11.83
N ALA A 50 -0.44 9.29 -10.64
CA ALA A 50 -0.70 8.06 -9.90
C ALA A 50 -2.23 7.89 -9.70
N PRO A 51 -2.81 6.71 -9.98
CA PRO A 51 -4.22 6.45 -9.68
C PRO A 51 -4.47 6.70 -8.18
N ASP A 52 -5.48 7.51 -7.86
CA ASP A 52 -5.81 7.80 -6.46
C ASP A 52 -6.14 6.48 -5.74
N PRO A 53 -5.34 6.06 -4.73
CA PRO A 53 -5.58 4.83 -4.00
C PRO A 53 -6.98 4.79 -3.36
N ARG A 54 -7.56 5.94 -3.01
CA ARG A 54 -8.89 6.03 -2.39
C ARG A 54 -10.01 5.67 -3.36
N LEU A 55 -9.82 5.91 -4.66
CA LEU A 55 -10.78 5.51 -5.70
C LEU A 55 -10.79 4.01 -5.98
N ARG A 56 -9.67 3.31 -5.74
CA ARG A 56 -9.62 1.84 -5.82
C ARG A 56 -10.18 1.20 -4.54
N ASN A 57 -9.89 1.76 -3.37
CA ASN A 57 -10.31 1.19 -2.07
C ASN A 57 -11.80 1.37 -1.75
N SER A 58 -12.50 2.27 -2.46
CA SER A 58 -13.94 2.50 -2.28
C SER A 58 -14.83 1.38 -2.82
N ARG A 59 -14.28 0.42 -3.60
CA ARG A 59 -15.02 -0.75 -4.10
C ARG A 59 -15.08 -1.93 -3.13
N GLN A 60 -14.53 -1.80 -1.92
CA GLN A 60 -14.58 -2.89 -0.94
C GLN A 60 -15.46 -2.49 0.25
N PRO A 61 -16.79 -2.70 0.19
CA PRO A 61 -17.58 -2.79 1.40
C PRO A 61 -17.07 -4.03 2.15
N ALA A 62 -16.53 -3.81 3.34
CA ALA A 62 -16.23 -4.87 4.28
C ALA A 62 -17.56 -5.54 4.67
N SER A 63 -17.94 -6.60 3.98
CA SER A 63 -18.89 -7.59 4.48
C SER A 63 -18.24 -8.31 5.67
N ARG A 64 -18.19 -7.63 6.82
CA ARG A 64 -18.05 -8.28 8.12
C ARG A 64 -19.45 -8.78 8.48
N PRO A 65 -19.76 -10.09 8.42
CA PRO A 65 -20.93 -10.58 9.13
C PRO A 65 -20.66 -10.33 10.61
N GLY A 66 -21.43 -9.40 11.19
CA GLY A 66 -21.35 -9.06 12.60
C GLY A 66 -21.61 -10.30 13.44
N VAL A 67 -20.66 -10.63 14.31
CA VAL A 67 -20.92 -11.51 15.45
C VAL A 67 -21.93 -10.79 16.34
N ALA A 68 -23.19 -11.24 16.31
CA ALA A 68 -24.22 -10.77 17.22
C ALA A 68 -23.83 -11.15 18.66
N PRO A 69 -23.88 -10.22 19.64
CA PRO A 69 -23.69 -10.59 21.02
C PRO A 69 -24.90 -11.40 21.49
N ALA A 70 -24.67 -12.65 21.91
CA ALA A 70 -25.65 -13.46 22.59
C ALA A 70 -26.07 -12.76 23.90
N ARG A 71 -27.28 -12.20 23.91
CA ARG A 71 -27.92 -11.64 25.10
C ARG A 71 -28.17 -12.77 26.09
N THR A 72 -27.32 -12.89 27.10
CA THR A 72 -27.55 -13.76 28.26
C THR A 72 -28.80 -13.29 28.99
N VAL A 73 -29.89 -14.04 28.83
CA VAL A 73 -31.07 -13.92 29.68
C VAL A 73 -30.71 -14.52 31.03
N ARG A 74 -30.46 -13.65 32.02
CA ARG A 74 -30.47 -14.03 33.44
C ARG A 74 -31.93 -14.27 33.86
N THR A 75 -32.26 -15.53 34.13
CA THR A 75 -33.51 -15.91 34.80
C THR A 75 -33.28 -15.90 36.32
N PRO A 76 -34.15 -15.29 37.14
CA PRO A 76 -34.08 -15.42 38.59
C PRO A 76 -34.88 -16.65 39.06
N ARG A 77 -34.32 -17.39 40.01
CA ARG A 77 -35.11 -18.22 40.94
C ARG A 77 -34.40 -18.32 42.27
#